data_AF-A0A7X7N089-F1
#
_entry.id   AF-A0A7X7N089-F1
#
_cell.length_a   1.000
_cell.length_b   1.000
_cell.length_c   1.000
_cell.angle_alpha   90.00
_cell.angle_beta   90.00
_cell.angle_gamma   90.00
#
_symmetry.space_group_name_H-M   'P 1'
#
loop_
_entity.id
_entity.type
_entity.pdbx_description
1 polymer ?
#
loop_
_entity_poly.entity_id
_entity_poly.type
_entity_poly.pdbx_seq_one_letter_code
_entity_poly.pdbx_strand_id
1 'polypeptide(L)'
;MYQIFSGVALFLGDQIIKHNIEQKMELHEEKSILHNHVILTRYHNDGVALNILEKHKKIVAALSVGLSAFLSCLSIYLFTGRQKKVQPFMCQLAFIFLLSGAWSNTFDRVKKGFVVDYFYFNTKCKRLRNIVFNLADMFIFLGAFLLSIFRR
;
A
#
# COMPACT_ATOMS: atom_id res chain seq x y z
N MET A 1 -1.94 -7.64 -20.43
CA MET A 1 -0.48 -7.82 -20.28
C MET A 1 0.18 -6.62 -19.59
N TYR A 2 0.07 -5.39 -20.14
CA TYR A 2 0.67 -4.19 -19.54
C TYR A 2 0.30 -3.92 -18.08
N GLN A 3 -0.95 -4.15 -17.69
CA GLN A 3 -1.43 -3.95 -16.31
C GLN A 3 -0.67 -4.78 -15.27
N ILE A 4 -0.32 -6.02 -15.61
CA ILE A 4 0.42 -6.93 -14.71
C ILE A 4 1.83 -6.39 -14.51
N PHE A 5 2.52 -6.01 -15.60
CA PHE A 5 3.85 -5.42 -15.51
C PHE A 5 3.86 -4.12 -14.72
N SER A 6 2.89 -3.22 -14.95
CA SER A 6 2.75 -1.99 -14.16
C SER A 6 2.53 -2.30 -12.67
N GLY A 7 1.65 -3.24 -12.34
CA GLY A 7 1.39 -3.64 -10.95
C GLY A 7 2.62 -4.24 -10.27
N VAL A 8 3.35 -5.11 -10.97
CA VAL A 8 4.60 -5.70 -10.46
C VAL A 8 5.67 -4.63 -10.26
N ALA A 9 5.82 -3.69 -11.19
CA ALA A 9 6.80 -2.61 -11.07
C ALA A 9 6.52 -1.72 -9.84
N LEU A 10 5.25 -1.35 -9.60
CA LEU A 10 4.86 -0.58 -8.42
C LEU A 10 5.10 -1.35 -7.12
N PHE A 11 4.74 -2.63 -7.09
CA PHE A 11 5.01 -3.53 -5.95
C PHE A 11 6.51 -3.60 -5.64
N LEU A 12 7.35 -3.85 -6.66
CA LEU A 12 8.79 -3.93 -6.50
C LEU A 12 9.40 -2.60 -6.08
N GLY A 13 8.89 -1.48 -6.60
CA GLY A 13 9.32 -0.14 -6.20
C GLY A 13 9.16 0.10 -4.70
N ASP A 14 7.98 -0.18 -4.15
CA ASP A 14 7.73 -0.05 -2.70
C ASP A 14 8.60 -1.03 -1.89
N GLN A 15 8.73 -2.29 -2.32
CA GLN A 15 9.58 -3.28 -1.66
C GLN A 15 11.07 -2.90 -1.62
N ILE A 16 11.59 -2.31 -2.69
CA ILE A 16 12.97 -1.80 -2.74
C ILE A 16 13.15 -0.65 -1.75
N ILE A 17 12.20 0.28 -1.66
CA ILE A 17 12.28 1.39 -0.71
C ILE A 17 12.26 0.86 0.72
N LYS A 18 11.32 -0.03 1.05
CA LYS A 18 11.22 -0.67 2.37
C LYS A 18 12.51 -1.38 2.76
N HIS A 19 13.08 -2.16 1.84
CA HIS A 19 14.35 -2.82 2.06
C HIS A 19 15.49 -1.82 2.32
N ASN A 20 15.58 -0.74 1.53
CA ASN A 20 16.57 0.30 1.74
C ASN A 20 16.44 0.98 3.11
N ILE A 21 15.23 1.26 3.55
CA ILE A 21 14.97 1.88 4.87
C ILE A 21 15.39 0.92 5.99
N GLU A 22 15.05 -0.36 5.90
CA GLU A 22 15.47 -1.36 6.90
C GLU A 22 16.98 -1.53 7.02
N GLN A 23 17.72 -1.36 5.92
CA GLN A 23 19.18 -1.51 5.89
C GLN A 23 19.93 -0.25 6.33
N LYS A 24 19.37 0.94 6.05
CA LYS A 24 20.09 2.21 6.20
C LYS A 24 19.66 3.03 7.41
N MET A 25 18.55 2.70 8.06
CA MET A 25 18.01 3.46 9.19
C MET A 25 17.77 2.58 10.41
N GLU A 26 18.07 3.11 11.58
CA GLU A 26 17.69 2.53 12.86
C GLU A 26 16.18 2.69 13.10
N LEU A 27 15.61 1.80 13.91
CA LEU A 27 14.18 1.88 14.24
C LEU A 27 13.88 3.21 14.94
N HIS A 28 12.87 3.94 14.45
CA HIS A 28 12.49 5.29 14.88
C HIS A 28 13.53 6.40 14.64
N GLU A 29 14.61 6.13 13.89
CA GLU A 29 15.46 7.21 13.39
C GLU A 29 14.64 8.15 12.51
N GLU A 30 14.86 9.46 12.63
CA GLU A 30 14.16 10.47 11.82
C GLU A 30 15.15 11.23 10.93
N LYS A 31 14.82 11.33 9.64
CA LYS A 31 15.58 12.09 8.66
C LYS A 31 14.67 13.02 7.87
N SER A 32 14.88 14.31 8.05
CA SER A 32 14.14 15.34 7.31
C SER A 32 14.51 15.35 5.82
N ILE A 33 13.50 15.40 4.97
CA ILE A 33 13.64 15.59 3.52
C ILE A 33 12.68 16.67 3.03
N LEU A 34 12.86 17.11 1.77
CA LEU A 34 11.96 18.07 1.10
C LEU A 34 11.71 19.34 1.94
N HIS A 35 12.78 20.06 2.33
CA HIS A 35 12.70 21.26 3.16
C HIS A 35 11.87 21.07 4.44
N ASN A 36 12.02 19.91 5.08
CA ASN A 36 11.31 19.56 6.30
C ASN A 36 9.81 19.38 6.16
N HIS A 37 9.27 19.22 4.95
CA HIS A 37 7.85 18.88 4.75
C HIS A 37 7.56 17.39 4.92
N VAL A 38 8.55 16.53 4.68
CA VAL A 38 8.44 15.08 4.82
C VAL A 38 9.58 14.59 5.70
N ILE A 39 9.26 13.75 6.67
CA ILE A 39 10.24 13.11 7.54
C ILE A 39 10.28 11.64 7.17
N LEU A 40 11.46 11.14 6.79
CA LEU A 40 11.70 9.71 6.68
C LEU A 40 11.92 9.15 8.07
N THR A 41 11.36 7.98 8.32
CA THR A 41 11.63 7.23 9.55
C THR A 41 11.62 5.74 9.25
N ARG A 42 12.03 4.90 10.20
CA ARG A 42 11.78 3.47 10.14
C ARG A 42 10.76 3.12 11.20
N TYR A 43 9.57 2.72 10.76
CA TYR A 43 8.48 2.33 11.64
C TYR A 43 7.99 0.92 11.26
N HIS A 44 7.83 0.05 12.25
CA HIS A 44 7.26 -1.28 12.06
C HIS A 44 5.81 -1.29 12.52
N ASN A 45 4.89 -1.45 11.59
CA ASN A 45 3.46 -1.44 11.84
C ASN A 45 2.93 -2.87 12.00
N ASP A 46 2.63 -3.23 13.25
CA ASP A 46 2.19 -4.56 13.66
C ASP A 46 0.68 -4.81 13.45
N GLY A 47 -0.10 -3.74 13.21
CA GLY A 47 -1.56 -3.80 13.14
C GLY A 47 -2.15 -3.64 11.73
N VAL A 48 -3.47 -3.46 11.70
CA VAL A 48 -4.17 -2.70 10.65
C VAL A 48 -4.07 -1.22 11.01
N ALA A 49 -4.27 -0.30 10.06
CA ALA A 49 -4.20 1.16 10.25
C ALA A 49 -4.57 1.61 11.68
N LEU A 50 -3.70 2.42 12.32
CA LEU A 50 -3.79 2.85 13.72
C LEU A 50 -3.61 1.74 14.77
N ASN A 51 -2.79 0.72 14.49
CA ASN A 51 -2.43 -0.32 15.46
C ASN A 51 -3.64 -1.14 15.96
N ILE A 52 -4.70 -1.21 15.16
CA ILE A 52 -5.88 -2.02 15.46
C ILE A 52 -5.48 -3.49 15.25
N LEU A 53 -5.75 -4.35 16.24
CA LEU A 53 -5.44 -5.80 16.23
C LEU A 53 -3.93 -6.17 16.27
N GLU A 54 -3.04 -5.31 16.77
CA GLU A 54 -1.60 -5.63 16.92
C GLU A 54 -1.31 -6.97 17.65
N LYS A 55 -2.14 -7.32 18.64
CA LYS A 55 -2.03 -8.59 19.38
C LYS A 55 -2.36 -9.82 18.54
N HIS A 56 -2.91 -9.63 17.34
CA HIS A 56 -3.40 -10.68 16.45
C HIS A 56 -2.73 -10.64 15.08
N LYS A 57 -1.40 -10.50 15.03
CA LYS A 57 -0.60 -10.44 13.78
C LYS A 57 -0.99 -11.48 12.73
N LYS A 58 -1.26 -12.74 13.15
CA LYS A 58 -1.72 -13.82 12.26
C LYS A 58 -3.09 -13.53 11.63
N ILE A 59 -4.03 -12.97 12.39
CA ILE A 59 -5.36 -12.60 11.90
C ILE A 59 -5.22 -11.43 10.92
N VAL A 60 -4.41 -10.43 11.26
CA VAL A 60 -4.16 -9.26 10.38
C VAL A 60 -3.52 -9.69 9.06
N ALA A 61 -2.55 -10.60 9.10
CA ALA A 61 -1.94 -11.19 7.91
C ALA A 61 -2.96 -11.97 7.08
N ALA A 62 -3.77 -12.83 7.71
CA ALA A 62 -4.81 -13.61 7.03
C ALA A 62 -5.87 -12.71 6.36
N LEU A 63 -6.31 -11.65 7.04
CA LEU A 63 -7.22 -10.65 6.48
C LEU A 63 -6.59 -9.91 5.30
N SER A 64 -5.32 -9.54 5.41
CA SER A 64 -4.59 -8.87 4.32
C SER A 64 -4.47 -9.76 3.08
N VAL A 65 -4.15 -11.04 3.27
CA VAL A 65 -4.13 -12.06 2.20
C VAL A 65 -5.53 -12.24 1.60
N GLY A 66 -6.56 -12.41 2.44
CA GLY A 66 -7.93 -12.60 2.00
C GLY A 66 -8.45 -11.42 1.17
N LEU A 67 -8.21 -10.19 1.63
CA LEU A 67 -8.62 -8.98 0.92
C LEU A 67 -7.85 -8.81 -0.40
N SER A 68 -6.53 -9.05 -0.40
CA SER A 68 -5.70 -8.96 -1.61
C SER A 68 -6.12 -10.00 -2.65
N ALA A 69 -6.38 -11.24 -2.23
CA ALA A 69 -6.86 -12.31 -3.08
C ALA A 69 -8.26 -12.01 -3.64
N PHE A 70 -9.17 -11.51 -2.79
CA PHE A 70 -10.51 -11.09 -3.22
C PHE A 70 -10.44 -10.00 -4.29
N LEU A 71 -9.64 -8.94 -4.07
CA LEU A 71 -9.45 -7.87 -5.05
C LEU A 71 -8.83 -8.40 -6.35
N SER A 72 -7.90 -9.36 -6.27
CA SER A 72 -7.32 -10.01 -7.45
C SER A 72 -8.39 -10.76 -8.24
N CYS A 73 -9.21 -11.60 -7.59
CA CYS A 73 -10.32 -12.30 -8.22
C CYS A 73 -11.34 -11.35 -8.85
N LEU A 74 -11.70 -10.27 -8.13
CA LEU A 74 -12.61 -9.24 -8.63
C LEU A 74 -12.03 -8.56 -9.89
N SER A 75 -10.74 -8.22 -9.88
CA SER A 75 -10.08 -7.64 -11.06
C SER A 75 -10.12 -8.59 -12.25
N ILE A 76 -9.82 -9.88 -12.05
CA ILE A 76 -9.83 -10.89 -13.12
C ILE A 76 -11.26 -11.02 -13.68
N TYR A 77 -12.26 -11.12 -12.81
CA TYR A 77 -13.66 -11.20 -13.20
C TYR A 77 -14.11 -9.98 -14.04
N LEU A 78 -13.78 -8.77 -13.58
CA LEU A 78 -14.19 -7.52 -14.24
C LEU A 78 -13.47 -7.23 -15.56
N PHE A 79 -12.22 -7.68 -15.71
CA PHE A 79 -11.39 -7.38 -16.90
C PHE A 79 -11.20 -8.55 -17.87
N THR A 80 -11.58 -9.77 -17.48
CA THR A 80 -11.47 -10.99 -18.32
C THR A 80 -12.85 -11.57 -18.70
N GLY A 81 -13.94 -11.11 -18.06
CA GLY A 81 -15.29 -11.55 -18.39
C GLY A 81 -15.69 -11.26 -19.84
N ARG A 82 -16.45 -12.16 -20.47
CA ARG A 82 -16.90 -12.08 -21.88
C ARG A 82 -17.76 -10.86 -22.23
N GLN A 83 -18.19 -10.09 -21.24
CA GLN A 83 -18.86 -8.81 -21.41
C GLN A 83 -17.79 -7.73 -21.70
N LYS A 84 -17.31 -7.67 -22.95
CA LYS A 84 -16.35 -6.66 -23.45
C LYS A 84 -16.98 -5.26 -23.51
N LYS A 85 -17.52 -4.75 -22.41
CA LYS A 85 -17.60 -3.29 -22.26
C LYS A 85 -16.16 -2.80 -22.12
N VAL A 86 -15.78 -1.83 -22.95
CA VAL A 86 -14.49 -1.15 -22.81
C VAL A 86 -14.47 -0.54 -21.42
N GLN A 87 -13.82 -1.22 -20.48
CA GLN A 87 -13.71 -0.69 -19.13
C GLN A 87 -12.84 0.56 -19.20
N PRO A 88 -13.26 1.67 -18.56
CA PRO A 88 -12.49 2.91 -18.59
C PRO A 88 -11.05 2.63 -18.15
N PHE A 89 -10.09 3.19 -18.88
CA PHE A 89 -8.66 3.10 -18.53
C PHE A 89 -8.41 3.47 -17.05
N MET A 90 -9.18 4.42 -16.53
CA MET A 90 -9.12 4.83 -15.12
C MET A 90 -9.50 3.71 -14.15
N CYS A 91 -10.48 2.87 -14.46
CA CYS A 91 -10.82 1.71 -13.63
C CYS A 91 -9.69 0.69 -13.61
N GLN A 92 -9.04 0.46 -14.76
CA GLN A 92 -7.88 -0.44 -14.83
C GLN A 92 -6.72 0.09 -13.99
N LEU A 93 -6.43 1.38 -14.10
CA LEU A 93 -5.38 2.05 -13.34
C LEU A 93 -5.67 1.99 -11.83
N ALA A 94 -6.92 2.16 -11.43
CA ALA A 94 -7.35 2.06 -10.05
C ALA A 94 -7.07 0.67 -9.44
N PHE A 95 -7.37 -0.40 -10.18
CA PHE A 95 -7.06 -1.77 -9.74
C PHE A 95 -5.55 -2.05 -9.73
N ILE A 96 -4.77 -1.51 -10.67
CA ILE A 96 -3.30 -1.63 -10.63
C ILE A 96 -2.74 -1.04 -9.33
N PHE A 97 -3.17 0.17 -8.95
CA PHE A 97 -2.75 0.81 -7.72
C PHE A 97 -3.22 0.05 -6.46
N LEU A 98 -4.50 -0.34 -6.40
CA LEU A 98 -5.03 -1.10 -5.27
C LEU A 98 -4.29 -2.42 -5.07
N LEU A 99 -4.11 -3.20 -6.14
CA LEU A 99 -3.49 -4.52 -6.06
C LEU A 99 -2.00 -4.43 -5.72
N SER A 100 -1.26 -3.52 -6.36
CA SER A 100 0.17 -3.36 -6.07
C SER A 100 0.43 -2.95 -4.61
N GLY A 101 -0.34 -1.98 -4.09
CA GLY A 101 -0.24 -1.57 -2.69
C GLY A 101 -0.70 -2.66 -1.71
N ALA A 102 -1.85 -3.29 -1.96
CA ALA A 102 -2.38 -4.35 -1.11
C ALA A 102 -1.42 -5.56 -1.03
N TRP A 103 -0.87 -6.00 -2.16
CA TRP A 103 0.09 -7.11 -2.19
C TRP A 103 1.43 -6.74 -1.56
N SER A 104 1.92 -5.50 -1.69
CA SER A 104 3.16 -5.08 -1.02
C SER A 104 3.05 -5.14 0.51
N ASN A 105 1.98 -4.57 1.06
CA ASN A 105 1.76 -4.61 2.51
C ASN A 105 1.42 -6.02 3.00
N THR A 106 0.73 -6.83 2.20
CA THR A 106 0.47 -8.24 2.52
C THR A 106 1.75 -9.06 2.54
N PHE A 107 2.65 -8.83 1.59
CA PHE A 107 3.94 -9.51 1.52
C PHE A 107 4.78 -9.26 2.77
N ASP A 108 4.88 -8.01 3.23
CA ASP A 108 5.59 -7.69 4.47
C ASP A 108 4.96 -8.41 5.67
N ARG A 109 3.63 -8.39 5.80
CA ARG A 109 2.93 -9.06 6.90
C ARG A 109 3.17 -10.56 6.92
N VAL A 110 3.15 -11.21 5.75
CA VAL A 110 3.40 -12.66 5.63
C VAL A 110 4.86 -13.00 5.92
N LYS A 111 5.81 -12.19 5.42
CA LYS A 111 7.25 -12.49 5.52
C LYS A 111 7.86 -12.07 6.86
N LYS A 112 7.44 -10.94 7.42
CA LYS A 112 8.06 -10.27 8.56
C LYS A 112 7.14 -10.21 9.79
N GLY A 113 5.82 -10.31 9.59
CA GLY A 113 4.83 -10.15 10.65
C GLY A 113 4.37 -8.72 10.90
N PHE A 114 4.94 -7.73 10.19
CA PHE A 114 4.62 -6.31 10.26
C PHE A 114 4.85 -5.65 8.90
N VAL A 115 4.34 -4.43 8.71
CA VAL A 115 4.61 -3.60 7.53
C VAL A 115 5.71 -2.57 7.85
N VAL A 116 6.61 -2.33 6.90
CA VAL A 116 7.62 -1.28 7.03
C VAL A 116 7.04 0.04 6.52
N ASP A 117 6.69 0.92 7.45
CA ASP A 117 6.28 2.30 7.13
C ASP A 117 7.50 3.22 7.28
N TYR A 118 7.60 4.24 6.43
CA TYR A 118 8.86 4.95 6.30
C TYR A 118 8.82 6.45 6.06
N PHE A 119 7.65 7.07 5.96
CA PHE A 119 7.59 8.53 5.92
C PHE A 119 6.32 9.08 6.56
N TYR A 120 6.39 10.29 7.10
CA TYR A 120 5.21 11.04 7.51
C TYR A 120 5.33 12.51 7.09
N PHE A 121 4.18 13.18 7.00
CA PHE A 121 4.14 14.58 6.61
C PHE A 121 4.27 15.50 7.83
N ASN A 122 5.24 16.40 7.80
CA ASN A 122 5.47 17.40 8.84
C ASN A 122 4.46 18.55 8.70
N THR A 123 3.22 18.33 9.14
CA THR A 123 2.11 19.29 9.01
C THR A 123 1.63 19.78 10.39
N LYS A 124 0.94 20.92 10.45
CA LYS A 124 0.34 21.41 11.71
C LYS A 124 -0.80 20.51 12.22
N CYS A 125 -1.36 19.67 11.36
CA CYS A 125 -2.41 18.72 11.74
C CYS A 125 -1.79 17.53 12.49
N LYS A 126 -1.93 17.52 13.82
CA LYS A 126 -1.36 16.47 14.69
C LYS A 126 -1.80 15.05 14.28
N ARG A 127 -3.06 14.89 13.84
CA ARG A 127 -3.57 13.59 13.38
C ARG A 127 -2.81 13.06 12.18
N LEU A 128 -2.54 13.91 11.18
CA LEU A 128 -1.82 13.51 9.98
C LEU A 128 -0.33 13.32 10.24
N ARG A 129 0.25 14.15 11.11
CA ARG A 129 1.67 14.05 11.51
C ARG A 129 1.98 12.73 12.23
N ASN A 130 1.04 12.17 12.97
CA ASN A 130 1.24 10.94 13.74
C ASN A 130 1.05 9.66 12.93
N ILE A 131 0.77 9.75 11.64
CA ILE A 131 0.59 8.59 10.77
C ILE A 131 1.85 8.46 9.89
N VAL A 132 2.53 7.34 10.05
CA VAL A 132 3.63 6.94 9.16
C VAL A 132 3.05 6.10 8.04
N PHE A 133 3.47 6.38 6.83
CA PHE A 133 3.02 5.77 5.60
C PHE A 133 4.18 5.08 4.88
N ASN A 134 3.81 4.18 3.98
CA ASN A 134 4.66 3.72 2.89
C ASN A 134 4.03 4.09 1.53
N LEU A 135 4.72 3.79 0.44
CA LEU A 135 4.21 4.11 -0.91
C LEU A 135 3.05 3.18 -1.29
N ALA A 136 3.02 1.94 -0.79
CA ALA A 136 1.87 1.06 -0.95
C ALA A 136 0.57 1.63 -0.38
N ASP A 137 0.60 2.38 0.73
CA ASP A 137 -0.57 3.07 1.28
C ASP A 137 -1.04 4.19 0.35
N MET A 138 -0.11 4.91 -0.29
CA MET A 138 -0.44 5.91 -1.30
C MET A 138 -1.07 5.28 -2.53
N PHE A 139 -0.60 4.11 -2.95
CA PHE A 139 -1.23 3.37 -4.05
C PHE A 139 -2.65 2.93 -3.68
N ILE A 140 -2.87 2.39 -2.48
CA ILE A 140 -4.21 2.02 -2.02
C ILE A 140 -5.13 3.25 -2.01
N PHE A 141 -4.66 4.38 -1.47
CA PHE A 141 -5.43 5.62 -1.44
C PHE A 141 -5.80 6.12 -2.85
N LEU A 142 -4.82 6.20 -3.76
CA LEU A 142 -5.02 6.65 -5.13
C LEU A 142 -5.97 5.71 -5.89
N GLY A 143 -5.80 4.40 -5.74
CA GLY A 143 -6.66 3.43 -6.38
C GLY A 143 -8.10 3.47 -5.86
N ALA A 144 -8.30 3.62 -4.54
CA ALA A 144 -9.62 3.81 -3.95
C ALA A 144 -10.28 5.11 -4.44
N PHE A 145 -9.52 6.20 -4.50
CA PHE A 145 -9.97 7.50 -5.01
C PHE A 145 -10.41 7.41 -6.47
N LEU A 146 -9.60 6.79 -7.33
CA LEU A 146 -9.94 6.59 -8.74
C LEU A 146 -11.20 5.73 -8.91
N LEU A 147 -11.35 4.64 -8.16
CA LEU A 147 -12.60 3.86 -8.18
C LEU A 147 -13.80 4.71 -7.73
N SER A 148 -13.65 5.55 -6.71
CA SER A 148 -14.76 6.37 -6.20
C SER A 148 -15.26 7.40 -7.23
N ILE A 149 -14.38 7.94 -8.06
CA ILE A 149 -14.73 8.97 -9.07
C ILE A 149 -15.24 8.33 -10.36
N PHE A 150 -14.56 7.29 -10.84
CA PHE A 150 -14.77 6.74 -12.18
C PHE A 150 -15.71 5.52 -12.24
N ARG A 151 -16.31 5.11 -11.11
CA ARG A 151 -17.36 4.08 -11.07
C ARG A 151 -18.76 4.62 -11.40
N ARG A 152 -18.88 5.86 -11.90
CA ARG A 152 -20.13 6.44 -12.39
C ARG A 152 -20.39 6.04 -13.84
#